data_AF-A0A947CES2-F1
#
_entry.id   AF-A0A947CES2-F1
#
_cell.length_a   1.000
_cell.length_b   1.000
_cell.length_c   1.000
_cell.angle_alpha   90.00
_cell.angle_beta   90.00
_cell.angle_gamma   90.00
#
_symmetry.space_group_name_H-M   'P 1'
#
loop_
_entity.id
_entity.type
_entity.pdbx_description
1 polymer ?
#
loop_
_entity_poly.entity_id
_entity_poly.type
_entity_poly.pdbx_seq_one_letter_code
_entity_poly.pdbx_strand_id
1 'polypeptide(L)' 'MRRTSLLRLFGGGLASGLFALLLPATAAAQSPEAGGTLIVVNKGAASASVVDVSTGQILKTLPTGDGPHEVVVSGDGS' A
#
# COMPACT_ATOMS: atom_id res chain seq x y z
N MET A 1 -52.90 27.35 58.24
CA MET A 1 -52.01 28.53 58.14
C MET A 1 -50.65 28.09 57.60
N ARG A 2 -50.24 28.76 56.52
CA ARG A 2 -48.94 28.85 55.81
C ARG A 2 -47.73 28.09 56.40
N ARG A 3 -47.01 27.34 55.54
CA ARG A 3 -45.70 27.72 54.94
C ARG A 3 -45.11 26.51 54.18
N THR A 4 -45.12 26.53 52.84
CA THR A 4 -43.95 26.73 51.97
C THR A 4 -42.85 25.67 52.11
N SER A 5 -42.66 24.86 51.07
CA SER A 5 -41.30 24.45 50.65
C SER A 5 -41.32 24.03 49.19
N LEU A 6 -40.71 24.88 48.35
CA LEU A 6 -40.24 24.52 47.02
C LEU A 6 -39.19 23.42 47.18
N LEU A 7 -39.32 22.30 46.46
CA LEU A 7 -38.16 21.48 46.17
C LEU A 7 -37.90 21.46 44.66
N ARG A 8 -36.65 21.78 44.39
CA ARG A 8 -36.05 22.15 43.11
C ARG A 8 -35.98 20.95 42.17
N LEU A 9 -36.19 21.25 40.90
CA LEU A 9 -35.67 20.55 39.72
C LEU A 9 -34.21 20.10 39.96
N PHE A 10 -33.81 18.90 39.50
CA PHE A 10 -32.57 18.61 38.74
C PHE A 10 -32.17 17.14 38.84
N GLY A 11 -31.76 16.59 37.69
CA GLY A 11 -31.18 15.25 37.51
C GLY A 11 -31.81 14.57 36.30
N GLY A 12 -31.62 15.03 35.05
CA GLY A 12 -30.33 15.35 34.46
C GLY A 12 -29.68 14.08 33.90
N GLY A 13 -30.40 13.34 33.06
CA GLY A 13 -29.82 12.28 32.25
C GLY A 13 -29.04 12.92 31.10
N LEU A 14 -27.71 12.91 31.19
CA LEU A 14 -26.85 13.21 30.05
C LEU A 14 -26.05 11.95 29.76
N ALA A 15 -26.50 11.27 28.71
CA ALA A 15 -25.80 10.18 28.07
C ALA A 15 -24.34 10.57 27.84
N SER A 16 -23.43 9.70 28.29
CA SER A 16 -22.01 9.78 28.02
C SER A 16 -21.77 9.73 26.52
N GLY A 17 -21.77 10.89 25.87
CA GLY A 17 -21.41 11.05 24.47
C GLY A 17 -19.90 10.95 24.32
N LEU A 18 -19.40 9.79 23.88
CA LEU A 18 -18.05 9.66 23.36
C LEU A 18 -18.00 10.41 22.02
N PHE A 19 -17.57 11.67 22.04
CA PHE A 19 -17.30 12.43 20.82
C PHE A 19 -15.95 11.97 20.25
N ALA A 20 -15.98 10.94 19.41
CA ALA A 20 -14.82 10.51 18.66
C ALA A 20 -14.44 11.62 17.67
N LEU A 21 -13.32 12.30 17.95
CA LEU A 21 -12.72 13.27 17.04
C LEU A 21 -12.24 12.50 15.79
N LEU A 22 -13.07 12.48 14.74
CA LEU A 22 -12.72 11.89 13.46
C LEU A 22 -11.73 12.82 12.76
N LEU A 23 -10.44 12.66 13.08
CA LEU A 23 -9.38 13.30 12.31
C LEU A 23 -9.49 12.82 10.86
N PRO A 24 -9.51 13.72 9.86
CA PRO A 24 -9.46 13.29 8.48
C PRO A 24 -8.12 12.60 8.27
N ALA A 25 -8.15 11.29 8.00
CA ALA A 25 -6.99 10.58 7.51
C ALA A 25 -6.64 11.21 6.16
N THR A 26 -5.58 12.01 6.11
CA THR A 26 -5.03 12.45 4.83
C THR A 26 -4.57 11.19 4.11
N ALA A 27 -5.35 10.76 3.13
CA ALA A 27 -4.95 9.68 2.24
C ALA A 27 -3.62 10.08 1.62
N ALA A 28 -2.55 9.39 2.00
CA ALA A 28 -1.29 9.52 1.30
C ALA A 28 -1.56 9.13 -0.16
N ALA A 29 -1.28 10.04 -1.09
CA ALA A 29 -1.35 9.71 -2.51
C ALA A 29 -0.35 8.58 -2.76
N GLN A 30 -0.85 7.37 -3.00
CA GLN A 30 -0.02 6.25 -3.43
C GLN A 30 0.44 6.56 -4.85
N SER A 31 1.73 6.79 -5.03
CA SER A 31 2.32 6.79 -6.37
C SER A 31 1.99 5.46 -7.04
N PRO A 32 1.59 5.45 -8.32
CA PRO A 32 1.25 4.22 -9.00
C PRO A 32 2.42 3.25 -8.86
N GLU A 33 2.12 2.05 -8.37
CA GLU A 33 3.12 0.99 -8.21
C GLU A 33 3.62 0.65 -9.61
N ALA A 34 4.93 0.83 -9.85
CA ALA A 34 5.53 0.48 -11.12
C ALA A 34 5.46 -1.04 -11.28
N GLY A 35 4.41 -1.52 -11.93
CA GLY A 35 4.24 -2.93 -12.27
C GLY A 35 5.01 -3.29 -13.54
N GLY A 36 5.25 -4.59 -13.73
CA GLY A 36 5.83 -5.12 -14.95
C GLY A 36 6.93 -6.14 -14.70
N THR A 37 7.64 -6.48 -15.78
CA THR A 37 8.72 -7.45 -15.77
C THR A 37 10.02 -6.77 -16.21
N LEU A 38 11.07 -6.96 -15.43
CA LEU A 38 12.42 -6.54 -15.78
C LEU A 38 13.22 -7.75 -16.26
N ILE A 39 13.90 -7.60 -17.40
CA ILE A 39 14.87 -8.60 -17.89
C ILE A 39 16.27 -8.06 -17.63
N VAL A 40 17.06 -8.80 -16.85
CA VAL A 40 18.44 -8.45 -16.49
C VAL A 40 19.39 -9.43 -17.16
N VAL A 41 20.26 -8.96 -18.06
CA VAL A 41 21.32 -9.76 -18.68
C VAL A 41 22.57 -9.76 -17.80
N ASN A 42 22.88 -10.93 -17.24
CA ASN A 42 23.97 -11.11 -16.27
C ASN A 42 25.27 -11.46 -17.01
N LYS A 43 26.00 -10.43 -17.48
CA LYS A 43 27.19 -10.58 -18.33
C LYS A 43 28.17 -11.68 -17.89
N GLY A 44 28.58 -11.65 -16.62
CA GLY A 44 29.57 -12.59 -16.10
C GLY A 44 29.05 -13.99 -15.82
N ALA A 45 27.72 -14.17 -15.74
CA ALA A 45 27.08 -15.42 -15.34
C ALA A 45 26.42 -16.18 -16.51
N ALA A 46 26.59 -15.69 -17.74
CA ALA A 46 26.00 -16.29 -18.95
C ALA A 46 24.51 -16.65 -18.76
N SER A 47 23.74 -15.74 -18.16
CA SER A 47 22.32 -15.92 -17.88
C SER A 47 21.53 -14.62 -17.99
N ALA A 48 20.20 -14.76 -18.05
CA ALA A 48 19.26 -13.66 -17.93
C ALA A 48 18.25 -13.94 -16.82
N SER A 49 17.95 -12.95 -15.99
CA SER A 49 16.96 -13.03 -14.92
C SER A 49 15.68 -12.29 -15.31
N VAL A 50 14.54 -12.91 -15.06
CA VAL A 50 13.20 -12.33 -15.21
C VAL A 50 12.73 -11.94 -13.82
N VAL A 51 12.50 -10.65 -13.59
CA VAL A 51 12.21 -10.08 -12.27
C VAL A 51 10.84 -9.42 -12.26
N ASP A 52 10.03 -9.73 -11.27
CA ASP A 52 8.79 -9.01 -10.97
C ASP A 52 9.14 -7.65 -10.35
N VAL A 53 8.74 -6.55 -10.98
CA VAL A 53 9.15 -5.20 -10.54
C VAL A 53 8.47 -4.82 -9.21
N SER A 54 7.24 -5.26 -9.00
CA SER A 54 6.47 -4.91 -7.80
C SER A 54 7.06 -5.52 -6.52
N THR A 55 7.57 -6.74 -6.61
CA THR A 55 8.08 -7.51 -5.46
C THR A 55 9.60 -7.61 -5.42
N GLY A 56 10.28 -7.31 -6.53
CA GLY A 56 11.72 -7.54 -6.71
C GLY A 56 12.09 -9.02 -6.80
N GLN A 57 11.13 -9.93 -6.88
CA GLN A 57 11.40 -11.37 -6.92
C GLN A 57 11.89 -11.82 -8.29
N ILE A 58 12.90 -12.70 -8.29
CA ILE A 58 13.34 -13.40 -9.50
C ILE A 58 12.33 -14.50 -9.81
N LEU A 59 11.58 -14.32 -10.89
CA LEU A 59 10.60 -15.29 -11.38
C LEU A 59 11.26 -16.45 -12.12
N LYS A 60 12.35 -16.16 -12.85
CA LYS A 60 13.09 -17.14 -13.64
C LYS A 60 14.53 -16.70 -13.87
N THR A 61 15.42 -17.68 -14.01
CA THR A 61 16.75 -17.48 -14.57
C THR A 61 16.91 -18.41 -15.76
N LEU A 62 17.27 -17.84 -16.90
CA LEU A 62 17.43 -18.54 -18.17
C LEU A 62 18.90 -18.53 -18.59
N PRO A 63 19.43 -19.63 -19.15
CA PRO A 63 20.77 -19.63 -19.70
C PRO A 63 20.85 -18.74 -20.95
N THR A 64 22.01 -18.13 -21.17
CA THR A 64 22.34 -17.39 -22.40
C THR A 64 23.63 -17.95 -23.02
N GLY A 65 24.25 -17.20 -23.93
CA GLY A 65 25.68 -17.34 -24.25
C GLY A 65 26.57 -16.53 -23.31
N ASP A 66 27.88 -16.59 -23.53
CA ASP A 66 28.88 -15.84 -22.75
C ASP A 66 28.78 -14.33 -22.96
N GLY A 67 28.86 -13.56 -21.88
CA GLY A 67 28.92 -12.10 -21.93
C GLY A 67 27.71 -11.44 -22.59
N PRO A 68 26.45 -11.74 -22.22
CA PRO A 68 25.30 -11.06 -22.83
C PRO A 68 25.34 -9.54 -22.58
N HIS A 69 24.93 -8.77 -23.59
CA HIS A 69 25.03 -7.31 -23.62
C HIS A 69 23.73 -6.58 -23.96
N GLU A 70 22.85 -7.20 -24.74
CA GLU A 70 21.64 -6.58 -25.28
C GLU A 70 20.43 -7.50 -25.08
N VAL A 71 19.24 -6.90 -25.07
CA VAL A 71 17.97 -7.62 -25.00
C VAL A 71 16.97 -6.98 -25.96
N VAL A 72 16.19 -7.81 -26.64
CA VAL A 72 15.08 -7.39 -27.51
C VAL A 72 13.85 -8.15 -27.04
N VAL A 73 12.72 -7.45 -26.94
CA VAL A 73 11.44 -8.01 -26.54
C VAL A 73 10.47 -7.83 -27.70
N SER A 74 9.76 -8.90 -28.08
CA SER A 74 8.71 -8.82 -29.09
C SER A 74 7.56 -7.92 -28.59
N GLY A 75 6.88 -7.23 -29.49
CA GLY A 75 5.80 -6.31 -29.12
C GLY A 75 4.59 -6.99 -28.47
N ASP A 76 4.43 -8.30 -28.68
CA ASP A 76 3.43 -9.16 -28.04
C ASP A 76 3.94 -9.85 -26.76
N GLY A 77 5.20 -9.64 -26.38
CA GLY A 77 5.80 -10.17 -25.17
C GLY A 77 6.15 -11.66 -25.19
N SER A 78 6.14 -12.32 -26.36
CA SER A 78 6.63 -13.69 -26.53
C SER A 78 8.15 -13.79 -26.65
#